data_AF-A0A8E6B937-F1
#
_entry.id   AF-A0A8E6B937-F1
#
_cell.length_a   1.000
_cell.length_b   1.000
_cell.length_c   1.000
_cell.angle_alpha   90.00
_cell.angle_beta   90.00
_cell.angle_gamma   90.00
#
_symmetry.space_group_name_H-M   'P 1'
#
loop_
_entity.id
_entity.type
_entity.pdbx_description
1 polymer ?
#
loop_
_entity_poly.entity_id
_entity_poly.type
_entity_poly.pdbx_seq_one_letter_code
_entity_poly.pdbx_strand_id
1 'polypeptide(L)'
;MTDWLKKLPENPEAAIEQSLAKLRILEEDHEEFLRQNLAALTGWAGYIQWRTHWRNACEGLANLITLTEYLAVRLIITLAIWPEACVLKQEFDLPSAEFEKIIQAEDRFRNQLLVDLVHESHFLERKKASHAEAQLIFCIDVRSEPFRRAIEAQGNYQTFGFAGFFGLPIRAKSWEKEEAFDSCPVLLKPCYEVHEEPVDKAALLVTRSVQRRSFWNAVKSYYPTLKYNFSTPFALVEMIGPWLGLQMLARTFTPKLYRDTLQKAMKAVVSKPATKVSLESINLSQQIDYCESALRMMGLTENFSLLIVMCGHGSETRNNAYATALDCGACGGNHGGFNAKTLVKMLNTAKVRSGLLDKGITIPGHTWFLAAEHNTTTDEVVIYDEKYPLSVSDLVAKLRKNLEKARVLNANARSSSLVAASNYPSSNANASRRSCDWSEVRPEWGLARNAAFVVGPRELTSQLKLEGRCFLHSYDWKHDGDAKFLSTILTAPMVVGQWINNQYLFSTWNNVAYGGGSKVTKNVIGKFGIMQGNASDLMHGLPLQSVYRSDEQAFHEPLRLLTVVYAPRERLTQLIERNPVLQKLFYNGWVHLVVIEPSENRAYQLHRDGQWELQQLNA
;
A
#
# COMPACT_ATOMS: atom_id res chain seq x y z
N MET A 1 17.11 -10.06 -45.26
CA MET A 1 16.94 -9.62 -43.86
C MET A 1 18.06 -8.68 -43.42
N THR A 2 19.33 -9.10 -43.47
CA THR A 2 20.49 -8.35 -42.96
C THR A 2 20.69 -6.97 -43.59
N ASP A 3 20.52 -6.84 -44.91
CA ASP A 3 20.63 -5.54 -45.59
C ASP A 3 19.44 -4.61 -45.33
N TRP A 4 18.29 -5.17 -44.98
CA TRP A 4 17.14 -4.37 -44.56
C TRP A 4 17.35 -3.83 -43.15
N LEU A 5 17.83 -4.66 -42.21
CA LEU A 5 18.14 -4.22 -40.84
C LEU A 5 19.18 -3.09 -40.82
N LYS A 6 20.19 -3.14 -41.71
CA LYS A 6 21.19 -2.06 -41.87
C LYS A 6 20.61 -0.75 -42.42
N LYS A 7 19.44 -0.79 -43.03
CA LYS A 7 18.75 0.37 -43.64
C LYS A 7 17.59 0.88 -42.79
N LEU A 8 17.43 0.37 -41.57
CA LEU A 8 16.39 0.85 -40.65
C LEU A 8 16.70 2.29 -40.22
N PRO A 9 15.66 3.15 -40.09
CA PRO A 9 15.82 4.49 -39.56
C PRO A 9 16.38 4.48 -38.13
N GLU A 10 17.17 5.49 -37.78
CA GLU A 10 17.61 5.72 -36.40
C GLU A 10 16.49 6.28 -35.50
N ASN A 11 15.51 7.00 -36.10
CA ASN A 11 14.35 7.50 -35.38
C ASN A 11 13.29 6.38 -35.23
N PRO A 12 12.76 6.14 -34.01
CA PRO A 12 11.82 5.05 -33.74
C PRO A 12 10.44 5.25 -34.39
N GLU A 13 9.95 6.48 -34.55
CA GLU A 13 8.67 6.80 -35.18
C GLU A 13 8.72 6.50 -36.68
N ALA A 14 9.80 6.89 -37.34
CA ALA A 14 10.05 6.55 -38.75
C ALA A 14 10.19 5.04 -38.96
N ALA A 15 10.82 4.33 -38.01
CA ALA A 15 10.91 2.88 -38.05
C ALA A 15 9.54 2.20 -37.86
N ILE A 16 8.66 2.74 -37.00
CA ILE A 16 7.27 2.29 -36.84
C ILE A 16 6.51 2.48 -38.16
N GLU A 17 6.53 3.68 -38.72
CA GLU A 17 5.82 4.01 -39.97
C GLU A 17 6.26 3.10 -41.12
N GLN A 18 7.57 2.92 -41.30
CA GLN A 18 8.11 2.02 -42.32
C GLN A 18 7.69 0.56 -42.07
N SER A 19 7.63 0.13 -40.81
CA SER A 19 7.22 -1.24 -40.46
C SER A 19 5.73 -1.47 -40.74
N LEU A 20 4.86 -0.52 -40.39
CA LEU A 20 3.42 -0.56 -40.68
C LEU A 20 3.16 -0.61 -42.19
N ALA A 21 3.86 0.23 -42.97
CA ALA A 21 3.76 0.23 -44.42
C ALA A 21 4.21 -1.10 -45.04
N LYS A 22 5.29 -1.71 -44.53
CA LYS A 22 5.77 -3.02 -44.99
C LYS A 22 4.85 -4.18 -44.61
N LEU A 23 4.24 -4.11 -43.42
CA LEU A 23 3.21 -5.06 -42.99
C LEU A 23 1.88 -4.85 -43.75
N ARG A 24 1.73 -3.74 -44.48
CA ARG A 24 0.51 -3.35 -45.21
C ARG A 24 -0.69 -3.12 -44.28
N ILE A 25 -0.45 -2.55 -43.11
CA ILE A 25 -1.53 -2.12 -42.21
C ILE A 25 -2.15 -0.83 -42.75
N LEU A 26 -3.47 -0.81 -42.91
CA LEU A 26 -4.22 0.37 -43.33
C LEU A 26 -4.13 1.46 -42.27
N GLU A 27 -4.10 2.73 -42.69
CA GLU A 27 -3.96 3.88 -41.79
C GLU A 27 -5.05 3.93 -40.70
N GLU A 28 -6.28 3.57 -41.06
CA GLU A 28 -7.42 3.45 -40.12
C GLU A 28 -7.23 2.38 -39.03
N ASP A 29 -6.40 1.37 -39.29
CA ASP A 29 -6.13 0.26 -38.38
C ASP A 29 -4.83 0.46 -37.57
N HIS A 30 -4.06 1.53 -37.81
CA HIS A 30 -2.77 1.75 -37.15
C HIS A 30 -2.91 1.79 -35.63
N GLU A 31 -3.86 2.55 -35.10
CA GLU A 31 -4.03 2.69 -33.66
C GLU A 31 -4.33 1.34 -32.99
N GLU A 32 -5.27 0.59 -33.55
CA GLU A 32 -5.66 -0.72 -33.02
C GLU A 32 -4.51 -1.72 -33.12
N PHE A 33 -3.80 -1.76 -34.25
CA PHE A 33 -2.67 -2.66 -34.42
C PHE A 33 -1.51 -2.36 -33.45
N LEU A 34 -1.19 -1.07 -33.25
CA LEU A 34 -0.17 -0.65 -32.28
C LEU A 34 -0.61 -0.98 -30.84
N ARG A 35 -1.90 -0.78 -30.52
CA ARG A 35 -2.49 -1.13 -29.22
C ARG A 35 -2.39 -2.63 -28.95
N GLN A 36 -2.73 -3.48 -29.90
CA GLN A 36 -2.59 -4.94 -29.79
C GLN A 36 -1.13 -5.36 -29.59
N ASN A 37 -0.21 -4.74 -30.33
CA ASN A 37 1.22 -5.00 -30.14
C ASN A 37 1.68 -4.63 -28.74
N LEU A 38 1.23 -3.52 -28.15
CA LEU A 38 1.56 -3.20 -26.75
C LEU A 38 0.89 -4.19 -25.77
N ALA A 39 -0.38 -4.52 -26.00
CA ALA A 39 -1.16 -5.43 -25.16
C ALA A 39 -0.66 -6.89 -25.19
N ALA A 40 0.08 -7.29 -26.22
CA ALA A 40 0.63 -8.65 -26.30
C ALA A 40 1.74 -8.93 -25.26
N LEU A 41 2.40 -7.90 -24.70
CA LEU A 41 3.32 -8.02 -23.57
C LEU A 41 3.14 -6.81 -22.63
N THR A 42 1.98 -6.79 -21.95
CA THR A 42 1.60 -5.74 -21.00
C THR A 42 2.60 -5.54 -19.87
N GLY A 43 3.28 -6.61 -19.44
CA GLY A 43 4.31 -6.60 -18.42
C GLY A 43 5.52 -5.76 -18.80
N TRP A 44 6.15 -6.07 -19.94
CA TRP A 44 7.27 -5.28 -20.45
C TRP A 44 6.88 -3.86 -20.80
N ALA A 45 5.74 -3.67 -21.48
CA ALA A 45 5.23 -2.35 -21.80
C ALA A 45 5.01 -1.52 -20.51
N GLY A 46 4.36 -2.10 -19.50
CA GLY A 46 4.12 -1.48 -18.20
C GLY A 46 5.41 -1.17 -17.44
N TYR A 47 6.39 -2.07 -17.46
CA TYR A 47 7.69 -1.85 -16.83
C TYR A 47 8.47 -0.69 -17.48
N ILE A 48 8.45 -0.61 -18.81
CA ILE A 48 9.08 0.48 -19.57
C ILE A 48 8.37 1.80 -19.28
N GLN A 49 7.04 1.81 -19.28
CA GLN A 49 6.24 2.98 -18.93
C GLN A 49 6.52 3.46 -17.50
N TRP A 50 6.60 2.53 -16.55
CA TRP A 50 6.96 2.85 -15.18
C TRP A 50 8.36 3.46 -15.09
N ARG A 51 9.37 2.85 -15.74
CA ARG A 51 10.76 3.34 -15.71
C ARG A 51 10.92 4.73 -16.31
N THR A 52 10.12 5.06 -17.32
CA THR A 52 10.22 6.32 -18.05
C THR A 52 9.43 7.45 -17.40
N HIS A 53 8.24 7.17 -16.86
CA HIS A 53 7.32 8.22 -16.42
C HIS A 53 6.98 8.22 -14.92
N TRP A 54 7.03 7.08 -14.25
CA TRP A 54 6.50 6.94 -12.88
C TRP A 54 7.54 6.64 -11.81
N ARG A 55 8.71 6.13 -12.20
CA ARG A 55 9.79 5.88 -11.26
C ARG A 55 10.34 7.21 -10.75
N ASN A 56 10.49 7.32 -9.43
CA ASN A 56 11.22 8.42 -8.82
C ASN A 56 12.67 8.42 -9.32
N ALA A 57 13.12 9.56 -9.86
CA ALA A 57 14.44 9.71 -10.43
C ALA A 57 15.51 9.66 -9.33
N CYS A 58 15.98 8.46 -9.01
CA CYS A 58 17.25 8.27 -8.33
C CYS A 58 18.27 7.87 -9.39
N GLU A 59 19.10 8.85 -9.74
CA GLU A 59 20.41 8.77 -10.40
C GLU A 59 20.67 7.64 -11.42
N GLY A 60 20.98 8.02 -12.66
CA GLY A 60 21.99 7.32 -13.47
C GLY A 60 21.56 6.06 -14.21
N LEU A 61 20.32 5.93 -14.69
CA LEU A 61 20.04 4.96 -15.74
C LEU A 61 20.52 5.49 -17.08
N ALA A 62 21.75 5.14 -17.45
CA ALA A 62 22.19 5.23 -18.84
C ALA A 62 21.22 4.43 -19.73
N ASN A 63 20.84 4.98 -20.89
CA ASN A 63 20.01 4.33 -21.92
C ASN A 63 18.59 3.96 -21.44
N LEU A 64 17.78 4.97 -21.09
CA LEU A 64 16.34 4.79 -20.90
C LEU A 64 15.69 4.48 -22.25
N ILE A 65 14.97 3.36 -22.33
CA ILE A 65 14.18 2.97 -23.49
C ILE A 65 12.76 3.51 -23.30
N THR A 66 12.23 4.20 -24.29
CA THR A 66 10.86 4.71 -24.37
C THR A 66 9.89 3.64 -24.86
N LEU A 67 8.58 3.83 -24.62
CA LEU A 67 7.56 2.96 -25.21
C LEU A 67 7.60 2.99 -26.74
N THR A 68 7.92 4.14 -27.33
CA THR A 68 8.03 4.31 -28.79
C THR A 68 9.18 3.47 -29.35
N GLU A 69 10.37 3.51 -28.73
CA GLU A 69 11.50 2.66 -29.13
C GLU A 69 11.21 1.17 -28.95
N TYR A 70 10.55 0.80 -27.85
CA TYR A 70 10.12 -0.57 -27.62
C TYR A 70 9.15 -1.06 -28.70
N LEU A 71 8.18 -0.23 -29.07
CA LEU A 71 7.20 -0.54 -30.10
C LEU A 71 7.86 -0.66 -31.49
N ALA A 72 8.80 0.23 -31.81
CA ALA A 72 9.58 0.14 -33.04
C ALA A 72 10.30 -1.20 -33.16
N VAL A 73 11.04 -1.60 -32.11
CA VAL A 73 11.75 -2.90 -32.08
C VAL A 73 10.77 -4.07 -32.20
N ARG A 74 9.63 -4.01 -31.51
CA ARG A 74 8.57 -5.02 -31.61
C ARG A 74 8.05 -5.18 -33.03
N LEU A 75 7.73 -4.09 -33.70
CA LEU A 75 7.23 -4.13 -35.08
C LEU A 75 8.29 -4.64 -36.06
N ILE A 76 9.56 -4.26 -35.87
CA ILE A 76 10.68 -4.79 -36.66
C ILE A 76 10.80 -6.31 -36.50
N ILE A 77 10.68 -6.82 -35.26
CA ILE A 77 10.70 -8.26 -34.97
C ILE A 77 9.47 -8.95 -35.58
N THR A 78 8.27 -8.37 -35.42
CA THR A 78 7.03 -8.87 -36.03
C THR A 78 7.20 -8.99 -37.53
N LEU A 79 7.71 -7.95 -38.21
CA LEU A 79 7.95 -7.99 -39.65
C LEU A 79 9.01 -9.03 -40.06
N ALA A 80 10.04 -9.26 -39.23
CA ALA A 80 11.09 -10.22 -39.51
C ALA A 80 10.63 -11.68 -39.35
N ILE A 81 9.76 -11.96 -38.37
CA ILE A 81 9.34 -13.31 -38.00
C ILE A 81 7.98 -13.67 -38.61
N TRP A 82 7.12 -12.67 -38.79
CA TRP A 82 5.73 -12.82 -39.22
C TRP A 82 5.26 -11.68 -40.15
N PRO A 83 5.72 -11.68 -41.41
CA PRO A 83 5.38 -10.63 -42.36
C PRO A 83 3.88 -10.55 -42.72
N GLU A 84 3.10 -11.62 -42.48
CA GLU A 84 1.65 -11.69 -42.71
C GLU A 84 0.81 -11.25 -41.49
N ALA A 85 1.40 -10.59 -40.49
CA ALA A 85 0.71 -10.20 -39.25
C ALA A 85 -0.50 -9.26 -39.46
N CYS A 86 -0.65 -8.65 -40.65
CA CYS A 86 -1.78 -7.79 -41.00
C CYS A 86 -3.15 -8.49 -41.05
N VAL A 87 -3.18 -9.82 -41.07
CA VAL A 87 -4.42 -10.60 -41.21
C VAL A 87 -5.19 -10.76 -39.87
N LEU A 88 -4.55 -10.45 -38.73
CA LEU A 88 -5.19 -10.61 -37.43
C LEU A 88 -5.94 -9.35 -36.98
N LYS A 89 -7.21 -9.26 -37.37
CA LYS A 89 -8.21 -8.58 -36.55
C LYS A 89 -8.74 -9.60 -35.54
N GLN A 90 -8.17 -9.62 -34.34
CA GLN A 90 -8.81 -10.33 -33.24
C GLN A 90 -9.96 -9.45 -32.74
N GLU A 91 -11.18 -9.77 -33.16
CA GLU A 91 -12.38 -9.25 -32.51
C GLU A 91 -12.45 -9.88 -31.11
N PHE A 92 -12.30 -9.04 -30.08
CA PHE A 92 -12.53 -9.45 -28.71
C PHE A 92 -14.01 -9.33 -28.42
N ASP A 93 -14.73 -10.45 -28.45
CA ASP A 93 -16.06 -10.50 -27.85
C ASP A 93 -15.92 -10.26 -26.35
N LEU A 94 -16.42 -9.11 -25.89
CA LEU A 94 -16.54 -8.83 -24.46
C LEU A 94 -17.59 -9.78 -23.88
N PRO A 95 -17.25 -10.64 -22.90
CA PRO A 95 -18.23 -11.54 -22.29
C PRO A 95 -19.24 -10.74 -21.48
N SER A 96 -20.35 -10.33 -22.12
CA SER A 96 -21.38 -9.45 -21.55
C SER A 96 -21.92 -9.97 -20.21
N ALA A 97 -22.16 -11.28 -20.12
CA ALA A 97 -22.69 -11.92 -18.93
C ALA A 97 -21.75 -11.84 -17.70
N GLU A 98 -20.44 -11.80 -17.88
CA GLU A 98 -19.49 -11.63 -16.76
C GLU A 98 -19.49 -10.19 -16.26
N PHE A 99 -19.53 -9.22 -17.17
CA PHE A 99 -19.63 -7.81 -16.82
C PHE A 99 -20.93 -7.48 -16.10
N GLU A 100 -22.05 -8.05 -16.55
CA GLU A 100 -23.35 -7.89 -15.87
C GLU A 100 -23.30 -8.40 -14.42
N LYS A 101 -22.63 -9.53 -14.16
CA LYS A 101 -22.45 -10.04 -12.78
C LYS A 101 -21.64 -9.07 -11.92
N ILE A 102 -20.59 -8.46 -12.47
CA ILE A 102 -19.78 -7.46 -11.76
C ILE A 102 -20.64 -6.23 -11.43
N ILE A 103 -21.38 -5.69 -12.40
CA ILE A 103 -22.26 -4.53 -12.19
C ILE A 103 -23.31 -4.83 -11.13
N GLN A 104 -23.98 -5.99 -11.20
CA GLN A 104 -24.95 -6.39 -10.18
C GLN A 104 -24.32 -6.53 -8.79
N ALA A 105 -23.09 -7.02 -8.70
CA ALA A 105 -22.36 -7.12 -7.43
C ALA A 105 -22.00 -5.74 -6.87
N GLU A 106 -21.59 -4.81 -7.74
CA GLU A 106 -21.33 -3.41 -7.39
C GLU A 106 -22.60 -2.74 -6.86
N ASP A 107 -23.74 -2.91 -7.54
CA ASP A 107 -25.03 -2.33 -7.13
C ASP A 107 -25.51 -2.89 -5.79
N ARG A 108 -25.42 -4.21 -5.58
CA ARG A 108 -25.76 -4.84 -4.29
C ARG A 108 -24.93 -4.29 -3.14
N PHE A 109 -23.61 -4.23 -3.32
CA PHE A 109 -22.70 -3.74 -2.29
C PHE A 109 -22.92 -2.24 -2.03
N ARG A 110 -23.10 -1.44 -3.09
CA ARG A 110 -23.38 0.01 -2.99
C ARG A 110 -24.65 0.25 -2.20
N ASN A 111 -25.76 -0.38 -2.56
CA ASN A 111 -27.05 -0.15 -1.89
C ASN A 111 -26.99 -0.52 -0.41
N GLN A 112 -26.40 -1.68 -0.07
CA GLN A 112 -26.26 -2.09 1.33
C GLN A 112 -25.43 -1.09 2.14
N LEU A 113 -24.26 -0.68 1.64
CA LEU A 113 -23.40 0.24 2.34
C LEU A 113 -24.03 1.64 2.50
N LEU A 114 -24.74 2.11 1.46
CA LEU A 114 -25.36 3.44 1.51
C LEU A 114 -26.54 3.50 2.48
N VAL A 115 -27.35 2.43 2.60
CA VAL A 115 -28.41 2.36 3.61
C VAL A 115 -27.82 2.53 5.02
N ASP A 116 -26.75 1.79 5.32
CA ASP A 116 -26.07 1.85 6.61
C ASP A 116 -25.46 3.24 6.88
N LEU A 117 -24.74 3.81 5.92
CA LEU A 117 -24.07 5.10 6.10
C LEU A 117 -25.06 6.28 6.20
N VAL A 118 -26.12 6.27 5.39
CA VAL A 118 -27.17 7.29 5.46
C VAL A 118 -27.90 7.19 6.80
N HIS A 119 -28.22 5.99 7.27
CA HIS A 119 -28.78 5.79 8.60
C HIS A 119 -27.88 6.42 9.68
N GLU A 120 -26.57 6.10 9.69
CA GLU A 120 -25.63 6.64 10.67
C GLU A 120 -25.47 8.16 10.59
N SER A 121 -25.62 8.75 9.39
CA SER A 121 -25.50 10.20 9.17
C SER A 121 -26.52 11.01 9.98
N HIS A 122 -27.73 10.50 10.16
CA HIS A 122 -28.80 11.11 10.96
C HIS A 122 -28.50 11.19 12.47
N PHE A 123 -27.49 10.47 12.95
CA PHE A 123 -27.10 10.45 14.36
C PHE A 123 -25.80 11.20 14.63
N LEU A 124 -25.12 11.74 13.61
CA LEU A 124 -23.82 12.40 13.77
C LEU A 124 -23.86 13.58 14.74
N GLU A 125 -24.85 14.46 14.63
CA GLU A 125 -24.95 15.64 15.52
C GLU A 125 -25.23 15.26 16.99
N ARG A 126 -25.87 14.10 17.21
CA ARG A 126 -26.15 13.57 18.55
C ARG A 126 -24.95 12.86 19.16
N LYS A 127 -24.07 12.30 18.33
CA LYS A 127 -22.83 11.63 18.72
C LYS A 127 -21.71 12.65 18.94
N LYS A 128 -21.82 13.48 20.00
CA LYS A 128 -20.65 14.25 20.45
C LYS A 128 -19.61 13.27 21.02
N ALA A 129 -18.38 13.33 20.52
CA ALA A 129 -17.28 12.52 21.02
C ALA A 129 -17.05 12.82 22.51
N SER A 130 -17.24 11.82 23.36
CA SER A 130 -16.76 11.88 24.75
C SER A 130 -15.24 12.01 24.74
N HIS A 131 -14.66 12.74 25.70
CA HIS A 131 -13.21 12.87 25.80
C HIS A 131 -12.57 11.47 25.95
N ALA A 132 -11.81 11.06 24.95
CA ALA A 132 -11.17 9.75 24.91
C ALA A 132 -9.92 9.74 25.80
N GLU A 133 -9.62 8.60 26.43
CA GLU A 133 -8.38 8.43 27.19
C GLU A 133 -7.17 8.50 26.26
N ALA A 134 -7.28 7.89 25.07
CA ALA A 134 -6.27 7.96 24.02
C ALA A 134 -6.90 7.97 22.62
N GLN A 135 -6.24 8.67 21.70
CA GLN A 135 -6.58 8.72 20.28
C GLN A 135 -5.54 7.94 19.48
N LEU A 136 -5.99 7.08 18.57
CA LEU A 136 -5.11 6.26 17.74
C LEU A 136 -5.37 6.49 16.26
N ILE A 137 -4.35 6.91 15.53
CA ILE A 137 -4.42 7.13 14.09
C ILE A 137 -3.86 5.89 13.40
N PHE A 138 -4.68 5.17 12.65
CA PHE A 138 -4.26 4.02 11.87
C PHE A 138 -4.21 4.36 10.37
N CYS A 139 -3.46 3.55 9.62
CA CYS A 139 -3.51 3.61 8.17
C CYS A 139 -4.95 3.41 7.66
N ILE A 140 -5.31 4.04 6.54
CA ILE A 140 -6.57 3.81 5.81
C ILE A 140 -6.78 2.36 5.34
N ASP A 141 -5.75 1.51 5.45
CA ASP A 141 -5.76 0.11 5.04
C ASP A 141 -6.99 -0.66 5.56
N VAL A 142 -7.64 -1.42 4.68
CA VAL A 142 -8.86 -2.18 5.00
C VAL A 142 -8.66 -3.20 6.11
N ARG A 143 -7.44 -3.71 6.31
CA ARG A 143 -7.10 -4.63 7.41
C ARG A 143 -7.03 -3.94 8.77
N SER A 144 -6.84 -2.62 8.79
CA SER A 144 -6.86 -1.82 10.01
C SER A 144 -8.28 -1.49 10.48
N GLU A 145 -9.29 -1.53 9.61
CA GLU A 145 -10.70 -1.25 9.99
C GLU A 145 -11.21 -2.21 11.07
N PRO A 146 -11.11 -3.55 10.92
CA PRO A 146 -11.53 -4.48 11.96
C PRO A 146 -10.75 -4.31 13.27
N PHE A 147 -9.45 -4.00 13.17
CA PHE A 147 -8.60 -3.77 14.35
C PHE A 147 -9.03 -2.52 15.14
N ARG A 148 -9.38 -1.43 14.44
CA ARG A 148 -9.89 -0.19 15.06
C ARG A 148 -11.13 -0.46 15.91
N ARG A 149 -12.08 -1.23 15.38
CA ARG A 149 -13.27 -1.66 16.14
C ARG A 149 -12.89 -2.52 17.35
N ALA A 150 -11.94 -3.44 17.17
CA ALA A 150 -11.49 -4.32 18.25
C ALA A 150 -10.83 -3.56 19.41
N ILE A 151 -10.04 -2.51 19.13
CA ILE A 151 -9.41 -1.68 20.17
C ILE A 151 -10.40 -0.73 20.84
N GLU A 152 -11.30 -0.10 20.08
CA GLU A 152 -12.38 0.75 20.63
C GLU A 152 -13.28 -0.05 21.60
N ALA A 153 -13.47 -1.34 21.36
CA ALA A 153 -14.22 -2.21 22.29
C ALA A 153 -13.48 -2.52 23.61
N GLN A 154 -12.18 -2.23 23.74
CA GLN A 154 -11.41 -2.54 24.96
C GLN A 154 -11.37 -1.40 25.99
N GLY A 155 -11.78 -0.18 25.61
CA GLY A 155 -11.67 0.99 26.47
C GLY A 155 -12.16 2.26 25.78
N ASN A 156 -12.08 3.39 26.48
CA ASN A 156 -12.48 4.70 25.95
C ASN A 156 -11.40 5.25 25.00
N TYR A 157 -11.29 4.65 23.82
CA TYR A 157 -10.37 5.04 22.76
C TYR A 157 -11.12 5.56 21.55
N GLN A 158 -10.56 6.55 20.87
CA GLN A 158 -11.07 7.06 19.61
C GLN A 158 -10.07 6.76 18.50
N THR A 159 -10.52 6.22 17.37
CA THR A 159 -9.62 5.92 16.24
C THR A 159 -9.87 6.78 15.02
N PHE A 160 -8.79 7.18 14.38
CA PHE A 160 -8.80 7.92 13.12
C PHE A 160 -8.16 7.09 12.01
N GLY A 161 -8.57 7.34 10.77
CA GLY A 161 -7.97 6.75 9.58
C GLY A 161 -7.22 7.82 8.79
N PHE A 162 -5.97 7.55 8.45
CA PHE A 162 -5.15 8.45 7.65
C PHE A 162 -4.19 7.67 6.76
N ALA A 163 -3.72 8.25 5.65
CA ALA A 163 -2.78 7.53 4.78
C ALA A 163 -1.43 7.28 5.52
N GLY A 164 -0.88 6.06 5.44
CA GLY A 164 0.26 5.64 6.27
C GLY A 164 1.58 6.40 6.08
N PHE A 165 1.68 7.27 5.07
CA PHE A 165 2.81 8.19 4.89
C PHE A 165 2.66 9.50 5.66
N PHE A 166 1.50 9.75 6.26
CA PHE A 166 1.23 10.93 7.11
C PHE A 166 1.45 12.29 6.44
N GLY A 167 1.32 12.35 5.11
CA GLY A 167 1.55 13.59 4.35
C GLY A 167 3.03 13.93 4.16
N LEU A 168 3.96 13.03 4.54
CA LEU A 168 5.40 13.25 4.50
C LEU A 168 6.03 12.63 3.24
N PRO A 169 6.44 13.42 2.23
CA PRO A 169 7.14 12.90 1.05
C PRO A 169 8.62 12.68 1.38
N ILE A 170 8.93 11.64 2.17
CA ILE A 170 10.30 11.38 2.63
C ILE A 170 10.92 10.14 1.99
N ARG A 171 12.23 10.20 1.82
CA ARG A 171 13.12 9.07 1.58
C ARG A 171 13.75 8.67 2.91
N ALA A 172 13.47 7.46 3.37
CA ALA A 172 13.85 6.98 4.68
C ALA A 172 15.13 6.14 4.63
N LYS A 173 16.04 6.39 5.57
CA LYS A 173 17.26 5.60 5.77
C LYS A 173 17.31 5.11 7.22
N SER A 174 16.91 3.86 7.42
CA SER A 174 17.00 3.22 8.73
C SER A 174 18.46 3.04 9.15
N TRP A 175 18.72 3.05 10.46
CA TRP A 175 20.05 2.73 10.99
C TRP A 175 20.54 1.35 10.54
N GLU A 176 19.64 0.37 10.35
CA GLU A 176 20.02 -1.01 10.01
C GLU A 176 20.32 -1.22 8.52
N LYS A 177 19.68 -0.44 7.65
CA LYS A 177 19.80 -0.58 6.20
C LYS A 177 20.81 0.44 5.67
N GLU A 178 21.63 0.03 4.70
CA GLU A 178 22.54 0.97 4.02
C GLU A 178 21.82 1.75 2.93
N GLU A 179 20.87 1.09 2.25
CA GLU A 179 20.06 1.67 1.20
C GLU A 179 18.89 2.46 1.78
N ALA A 180 18.72 3.69 1.29
CA ALA A 180 17.55 4.50 1.53
C ALA A 180 16.41 4.07 0.60
N PHE A 181 15.16 4.19 1.06
CA PHE A 181 13.97 3.82 0.31
C PHE A 181 12.93 4.94 0.34
N ASP A 182 12.15 5.06 -0.73
CA ASP A 182 11.07 6.06 -0.80
C ASP A 182 9.89 5.61 0.06
N SER A 183 9.47 6.46 1.00
CA SER A 183 8.46 6.14 2.01
C SER A 183 7.17 6.95 1.80
N CYS A 184 6.80 7.14 0.52
CA CYS A 184 5.62 7.90 0.09
C CYS A 184 4.96 7.21 -1.13
N PRO A 185 3.72 7.58 -1.49
CA PRO A 185 3.05 7.01 -2.66
C PRO A 185 3.85 7.26 -3.93
N VAL A 186 3.79 6.34 -4.90
CA VAL A 186 4.48 6.47 -6.20
C VAL A 186 4.06 7.73 -6.98
N LEU A 187 2.89 8.28 -6.68
CA LEU A 187 2.38 9.55 -7.22
C LEU A 187 3.23 10.77 -6.78
N LEU A 188 3.93 10.66 -5.66
CA LEU A 188 4.70 11.74 -5.05
C LEU A 188 6.19 11.44 -5.15
N LYS A 189 6.97 12.47 -5.50
CA LYS A 189 8.42 12.41 -5.42
C LYS A 189 8.85 12.75 -3.99
N PRO A 190 9.79 12.00 -3.39
CA PRO A 190 10.35 12.36 -2.09
C PRO A 190 11.06 13.71 -2.19
N CYS A 191 10.81 14.60 -1.23
CA CYS A 191 11.41 15.92 -1.16
C CYS A 191 12.57 15.99 -0.16
N TYR A 192 12.62 15.06 0.79
CA TYR A 192 13.61 15.07 1.88
C TYR A 192 14.16 13.68 2.13
N GLU A 193 15.43 13.59 2.48
CA GLU A 193 16.03 12.39 3.04
C GLU A 193 16.04 12.49 4.57
N VAL A 194 15.55 11.46 5.24
CA VAL A 194 15.44 11.39 6.69
C VAL A 194 16.11 10.11 7.17
N HIS A 195 17.03 10.22 8.12
CA HIS A 195 17.81 9.10 8.62
C HIS A 195 17.66 8.87 10.13
N GLU A 196 17.86 7.63 10.56
CA GLU A 196 17.94 7.27 11.98
C GLU A 196 19.37 7.39 12.51
N GLU A 197 19.51 8.00 13.69
CA GLU A 197 20.76 8.16 14.43
C GLU A 197 20.67 7.54 15.82
N PRO A 198 21.75 7.01 16.39
CA PRO A 198 21.75 6.50 17.75
C PRO A 198 21.51 7.63 18.78
N VAL A 199 20.66 7.36 19.78
CA VAL A 199 20.31 8.28 20.88
C VAL A 199 21.44 8.38 21.90
N ASP A 200 22.04 7.23 22.27
CA ASP A 200 23.14 7.15 23.23
C ASP A 200 24.50 7.19 22.53
N LYS A 201 25.30 8.19 22.89
CA LYS A 201 26.74 8.27 22.57
C LYS A 201 27.59 7.36 23.47
N ALA A 202 27.04 6.25 24.00
CA ALA A 202 27.86 5.23 24.64
C ALA A 202 28.76 4.60 23.56
N ALA A 203 29.89 5.24 23.30
CA ALA A 203 30.76 5.02 22.15
C ALA A 203 31.11 3.54 22.00
N LEU A 204 31.24 2.80 23.10
CA LEU A 204 31.50 1.37 23.12
C LEU A 204 30.38 0.51 22.50
N LEU A 205 29.10 0.77 22.80
CA LEU A 205 27.98 0.00 22.24
C LEU A 205 27.80 0.32 20.75
N VAL A 206 27.88 1.60 20.39
CA VAL A 206 27.81 2.04 18.99
C VAL A 206 28.99 1.47 18.21
N THR A 207 30.23 1.58 18.71
CA THR A 207 31.44 1.06 18.05
C THR A 207 31.40 -0.45 17.86
N ARG A 208 30.99 -1.21 18.90
CA ARG A 208 30.81 -2.67 18.77
C ARG A 208 29.73 -3.03 17.76
N SER A 209 28.61 -2.29 17.73
CA SER A 209 27.55 -2.52 16.75
C SER A 209 28.01 -2.22 15.32
N VAL A 210 28.79 -1.14 15.13
CA VAL A 210 29.36 -0.74 13.83
C VAL A 210 30.40 -1.76 13.36
N GLN A 211 31.33 -2.20 14.21
CA GLN A 211 32.33 -3.21 13.86
C GLN A 211 31.68 -4.55 13.48
N ARG A 212 30.69 -5.01 14.27
CA ARG A 212 29.93 -6.23 13.95
C ARG A 212 29.14 -6.09 12.66
N ARG A 213 28.51 -4.94 12.41
CA ARG A 213 27.83 -4.65 11.15
C ARG A 213 28.80 -4.68 9.98
N SER A 214 29.97 -4.04 10.11
CA SER A 214 31.02 -4.06 9.09
C SER A 214 31.44 -5.48 8.75
N PHE A 215 31.59 -6.36 9.75
CA PHE A 215 31.88 -7.78 9.53
C PHE A 215 30.76 -8.49 8.75
N TRP A 216 29.50 -8.34 9.18
CA TRP A 216 28.36 -8.96 8.49
C TRP A 216 28.15 -8.42 7.07
N ASN A 217 28.40 -7.13 6.86
CA ASN A 217 28.36 -6.50 5.54
C ASN A 217 29.47 -7.03 4.64
N ALA A 218 30.69 -7.22 5.16
CA ALA A 218 31.76 -7.87 4.43
C ALA A 218 31.33 -9.29 4.01
N VAL A 219 30.84 -10.11 4.94
CA VAL A 219 30.33 -11.46 4.62
C VAL A 219 29.25 -11.42 3.53
N LYS A 220 28.27 -10.51 3.66
CA LYS A 220 27.21 -10.32 2.65
C LYS A 220 27.75 -9.86 1.30
N SER A 221 28.78 -9.03 1.27
CA SER A 221 29.40 -8.55 0.03
C SER A 221 30.23 -9.64 -0.65
N TYR A 222 30.88 -10.53 0.12
CA TYR A 222 31.67 -11.64 -0.41
C TYR A 222 30.80 -12.82 -0.89
N TYR A 223 29.62 -13.03 -0.30
CA TYR A 223 28.74 -14.14 -0.65
C TYR A 223 28.34 -14.18 -2.14
N PRO A 224 27.88 -13.07 -2.79
CA PRO A 224 27.62 -13.04 -4.23
C PRO A 224 28.85 -13.43 -5.06
N THR A 225 30.03 -12.94 -4.68
CA THR A 225 31.28 -13.26 -5.37
C THR A 225 31.58 -14.76 -5.33
N LEU A 226 31.33 -15.42 -4.19
CA LEU A 226 31.48 -16.87 -4.07
C LEU A 226 30.36 -17.64 -4.80
N LYS A 227 29.16 -17.08 -4.90
CA LYS A 227 28.00 -17.71 -5.54
C LYS A 227 28.03 -17.62 -7.08
N TYR A 228 28.53 -16.52 -7.63
CA TYR A 228 28.50 -16.25 -9.08
C TYR A 228 29.85 -16.47 -9.78
N ASN A 229 30.89 -16.87 -9.03
CA ASN A 229 32.12 -17.36 -9.63
C ASN A 229 31.90 -18.81 -10.12
N PHE A 230 32.66 -19.23 -11.13
CA PHE A 230 32.52 -20.53 -11.77
C PHE A 230 32.89 -21.72 -10.88
N SER A 231 33.93 -21.59 -10.04
CA SER A 231 34.52 -22.72 -9.30
C SER A 231 34.14 -22.79 -7.82
N THR A 232 33.84 -21.66 -7.19
CA THR A 232 33.57 -21.57 -5.75
C THR A 232 32.18 -22.03 -5.28
N PRO A 233 31.10 -22.08 -6.08
CA PRO A 233 29.78 -22.47 -5.60
C PRO A 233 29.73 -23.90 -5.05
N PHE A 234 30.41 -24.85 -5.69
CA PHE A 234 30.43 -26.24 -5.26
C PHE A 234 31.09 -26.39 -3.88
N ALA A 235 32.30 -25.86 -3.72
CA ALA A 235 33.00 -25.86 -2.43
C ALA A 235 32.22 -25.11 -1.33
N LEU A 236 31.56 -24.00 -1.68
CA LEU A 236 30.70 -23.29 -0.75
C LEU A 236 29.55 -24.19 -0.28
N VAL A 237 28.83 -24.85 -1.20
CA VAL A 237 27.72 -25.75 -0.87
C VAL A 237 28.19 -26.93 -0.02
N GLU A 238 29.35 -27.52 -0.28
CA GLU A 238 29.88 -28.60 0.56
C GLU A 238 30.21 -28.12 1.99
N MET A 239 30.77 -26.91 2.12
CA MET A 239 31.17 -26.37 3.41
C MET A 239 29.98 -25.92 4.28
N ILE A 240 29.02 -25.17 3.72
CA ILE A 240 27.90 -24.59 4.50
C ILE A 240 26.59 -25.34 4.32
N GLY A 241 26.50 -26.25 3.35
CA GLY A 241 25.28 -26.97 2.97
C GLY A 241 24.69 -27.81 4.09
N PRO A 242 25.44 -28.68 4.80
CA PRO A 242 24.91 -29.47 5.91
C PRO A 242 24.31 -28.59 7.01
N TRP A 243 24.99 -27.49 7.36
CA TRP A 243 24.50 -26.53 8.35
C TRP A 243 23.23 -25.81 7.89
N LEU A 244 23.21 -25.32 6.64
CA LEU A 244 22.00 -24.72 6.05
C LEU A 244 20.86 -25.74 5.96
N GLY A 245 21.15 -27.01 5.65
CA GLY A 245 20.17 -28.10 5.64
C GLY A 245 19.53 -28.32 7.00
N LEU A 246 20.32 -28.35 8.07
CA LEU A 246 19.78 -28.40 9.45
C LEU A 246 18.91 -27.17 9.77
N GLN A 247 19.33 -25.98 9.35
CA GLN A 247 18.51 -24.78 9.52
C GLN A 247 17.21 -24.84 8.72
N MET A 248 17.23 -25.38 7.50
CA MET A 248 16.04 -25.59 6.68
C MET A 248 15.08 -26.57 7.36
N LEU A 249 15.57 -27.70 7.90
CA LEU A 249 14.76 -28.64 8.67
C LEU A 249 14.11 -27.97 9.88
N ALA A 250 14.89 -27.23 10.67
CA ALA A 250 14.37 -26.50 11.83
C ALA A 250 13.31 -25.45 11.45
N ARG A 251 13.53 -24.72 10.35
CA ARG A 251 12.58 -23.74 9.80
C ARG A 251 11.30 -24.38 9.30
N THR A 252 11.38 -25.55 8.68
CA THR A 252 10.22 -26.27 8.12
C THR A 252 9.35 -26.87 9.23
N PHE A 253 9.93 -27.58 10.19
CA PHE A 253 9.15 -28.27 11.22
C PHE A 253 8.78 -27.38 12.42
N THR A 254 9.60 -26.37 12.73
CA THR A 254 9.42 -25.51 13.91
C THR A 254 9.64 -24.03 13.59
N PRO A 255 8.90 -23.43 12.63
CA PRO A 255 9.19 -22.08 12.12
C PRO A 255 9.17 -21.00 13.21
N LYS A 256 8.21 -21.06 14.15
CA LYS A 256 8.09 -20.10 15.25
C LYS A 256 9.23 -20.23 16.25
N LEU A 257 9.52 -21.46 16.70
CA LEU A 257 10.61 -21.70 17.66
C LEU A 257 11.96 -21.29 17.07
N TYR A 258 12.19 -21.60 15.79
CA TYR A 258 13.38 -21.18 15.08
C TYR A 258 13.48 -19.65 15.01
N ARG A 259 12.41 -18.94 14.63
CA ARG A 259 12.38 -17.47 14.64
C ARG A 259 12.70 -16.93 16.03
N ASP A 260 12.01 -17.38 17.06
CA ASP A 260 12.14 -16.85 18.42
C ASP A 260 13.56 -17.09 18.97
N THR A 261 14.12 -18.27 18.72
CA THR A 261 15.49 -18.62 19.11
C THR A 261 16.51 -17.77 18.38
N LEU A 262 16.35 -17.62 17.06
CA LEU A 262 17.21 -16.78 16.24
C LEU A 262 17.12 -15.31 16.65
N GLN A 263 15.92 -14.79 16.91
CA GLN A 263 15.73 -13.42 17.38
C GLN A 263 16.37 -13.19 18.75
N LYS A 264 16.24 -14.14 19.69
CA LYS A 264 16.92 -14.07 21.00
C LYS A 264 18.44 -14.09 20.84
N ALA A 265 18.98 -15.01 20.04
CA ALA A 265 20.41 -15.09 19.74
C ALA A 265 20.91 -13.80 19.06
N MET A 266 20.17 -13.29 18.08
CA MET A 266 20.48 -12.02 17.41
C MET A 266 20.39 -10.83 18.36
N LYS A 267 19.44 -10.77 19.29
CA LYS A 267 19.38 -9.70 20.31
C LYS A 267 20.57 -9.76 21.28
N ALA A 268 21.02 -10.97 21.63
CA ALA A 268 22.20 -11.15 22.49
C ALA A 268 23.51 -10.80 21.75
N VAL A 269 23.59 -11.09 20.45
CA VAL A 269 24.77 -10.85 19.60
C VAL A 269 24.78 -9.44 19.00
N VAL A 270 23.63 -8.81 18.82
CA VAL A 270 23.43 -7.49 18.22
C VAL A 270 22.58 -6.67 19.18
N SER A 271 23.22 -6.05 20.17
CA SER A 271 22.58 -5.00 20.98
C SER A 271 22.30 -3.81 20.07
N LYS A 272 21.04 -3.62 19.70
CA LYS A 272 20.61 -2.49 18.88
C LYS A 272 20.63 -1.22 19.72
N PRO A 273 21.37 -0.15 19.32
CA PRO A 273 21.27 1.12 20.01
C PRO A 273 19.84 1.66 19.85
N ALA A 274 19.32 2.35 20.86
CA ALA A 274 18.12 3.15 20.68
C ALA A 274 18.41 4.21 19.61
N THR A 275 17.53 4.35 18.63
CA THR A 275 17.67 5.31 17.53
C THR A 275 16.59 6.38 17.60
N LYS A 276 16.92 7.57 17.10
CA LYS A 276 16.02 8.70 16.89
C LYS A 276 16.07 9.08 15.41
N VAL A 277 14.97 9.62 14.92
CA VAL A 277 14.92 10.22 13.59
C VAL A 277 15.59 11.60 13.63
N SER A 278 16.48 11.88 12.67
CA SER A 278 17.05 13.20 12.45
C SER A 278 16.14 14.03 11.54
N LEU A 279 15.86 15.27 11.94
CA LEU A 279 15.00 16.21 11.21
C LEU A 279 15.79 17.31 10.48
N GLU A 280 17.10 17.16 10.34
CA GLU A 280 17.99 18.21 9.79
C GLU A 280 17.63 18.64 8.36
N SER A 281 17.06 17.73 7.56
CA SER A 281 16.65 18.00 6.19
C SER A 281 15.35 18.81 6.08
N ILE A 282 14.55 18.91 7.14
CA ILE A 282 13.24 19.58 7.13
C ILE A 282 13.32 20.81 8.03
N ASN A 283 13.20 22.01 7.46
CA ASN A 283 13.29 23.24 8.24
C ASN A 283 12.04 23.45 9.13
N LEU A 284 12.13 24.33 10.14
CA LEU A 284 11.05 24.52 11.12
C LEU A 284 9.71 24.94 10.48
N SER A 285 9.72 25.83 9.48
CA SER A 285 8.49 26.26 8.79
C SER A 285 7.82 25.07 8.11
N GLN A 286 8.59 24.26 7.40
CA GLN A 286 8.10 23.06 6.73
C GLN A 286 7.56 22.04 7.75
N GLN A 287 8.23 21.86 8.89
CA GLN A 287 7.73 20.99 9.96
C GLN A 287 6.36 21.45 10.47
N ILE A 288 6.17 22.77 10.65
CA ILE A 288 4.88 23.35 11.05
C ILE A 288 3.82 23.08 9.98
N ASP A 289 4.12 23.37 8.71
CA ASP A 289 3.17 23.21 7.61
C ASP A 289 2.75 21.73 7.42
N TYR A 290 3.69 20.77 7.55
CA TYR A 290 3.36 19.34 7.48
C TYR A 290 2.52 18.88 8.67
N CYS A 291 2.84 19.31 9.89
CA CYS A 291 2.04 18.99 11.07
C CYS A 291 0.64 19.60 11.00
N GLU A 292 0.53 20.86 10.56
CA GLU A 292 -0.76 21.53 10.34
C GLU A 292 -1.59 20.76 9.32
N SER A 293 -1.01 20.49 8.15
CA SER A 293 -1.68 19.79 7.07
C SER A 293 -2.17 18.40 7.50
N ALA A 294 -1.32 17.62 8.19
CA ALA A 294 -1.69 16.31 8.72
C ALA A 294 -2.88 16.40 9.70
N LEU A 295 -2.79 17.27 10.72
CA LEU A 295 -3.84 17.42 11.73
C LEU A 295 -5.18 17.89 11.13
N ARG A 296 -5.15 18.88 10.23
CA ARG A 296 -6.36 19.37 9.56
C ARG A 296 -6.98 18.33 8.63
N MET A 297 -6.18 17.64 7.82
CA MET A 297 -6.70 16.58 6.93
C MET A 297 -7.33 15.41 7.70
N MET A 298 -6.87 15.11 8.92
CA MET A 298 -7.47 14.10 9.80
C MET A 298 -8.74 14.56 10.50
N GLY A 299 -9.03 15.87 10.51
CA GLY A 299 -10.05 16.48 11.36
C GLY A 299 -9.66 16.56 12.85
N LEU A 300 -8.38 16.36 13.20
CA LEU A 300 -7.87 16.39 14.57
C LEU A 300 -7.27 17.76 14.89
N THR A 301 -8.12 18.77 15.03
CA THR A 301 -7.71 20.16 15.32
C THR A 301 -8.08 20.63 16.73
N GLU A 302 -8.95 19.88 17.40
CA GLU A 302 -9.48 20.14 18.74
C GLU A 302 -9.67 18.82 19.50
N ASN A 303 -10.02 18.90 20.79
CA ASN A 303 -10.32 17.74 21.64
C ASN A 303 -9.19 16.69 21.69
N PHE A 304 -7.94 17.14 21.73
CA PHE A 304 -6.77 16.27 21.89
C PHE A 304 -6.83 15.50 23.21
N SER A 305 -6.63 14.18 23.16
CA SER A 305 -6.49 13.36 24.36
C SER A 305 -5.11 13.51 25.01
N LEU A 306 -4.96 12.96 26.22
CA LEU A 306 -3.69 12.93 26.92
C LEU A 306 -2.61 12.17 26.12
N LEU A 307 -2.98 11.08 25.47
CA LEU A 307 -2.09 10.26 24.65
C LEU A 307 -2.62 10.14 23.23
N ILE A 308 -1.75 10.38 22.24
CA ILE A 308 -2.07 10.21 20.83
C ILE A 308 -1.05 9.28 20.20
N VAL A 309 -1.51 8.22 19.53
CA VAL A 309 -0.63 7.23 18.89
C VAL A 309 -0.77 7.30 17.38
N MET A 310 0.33 7.62 16.70
CA MET A 310 0.43 7.57 15.25
C MET A 310 0.90 6.16 14.84
N CYS A 311 -0.01 5.36 14.27
CA CYS A 311 0.27 4.00 13.85
C CYS A 311 0.50 3.94 12.34
N GLY A 312 1.75 3.81 11.93
CA GLY A 312 2.06 3.26 10.60
C GLY A 312 1.67 1.79 10.53
N HIS A 313 1.71 1.18 9.35
CA HIS A 313 1.58 -0.27 9.24
C HIS A 313 2.64 -0.87 8.33
N GLY A 314 2.88 -2.16 8.52
CA GLY A 314 3.68 -3.01 7.65
C GLY A 314 3.16 -4.43 7.76
N SER A 315 3.75 -5.34 7.00
CA SER A 315 3.41 -6.76 7.07
C SER A 315 4.64 -7.59 7.41
N GLU A 316 4.42 -8.86 7.74
CA GLU A 316 5.51 -9.80 7.88
C GLU A 316 5.25 -11.08 7.09
N THR A 317 6.20 -11.43 6.22
CA THR A 317 6.16 -12.63 5.39
C THR A 317 7.59 -13.13 5.14
N ARG A 318 7.73 -14.42 4.83
CA ARG A 318 9.00 -15.05 4.44
C ARG A 318 8.87 -15.58 3.02
N ASN A 319 9.94 -15.43 2.24
CA ASN A 319 10.06 -16.00 0.89
C ASN A 319 8.90 -15.63 -0.05
N ASN A 320 8.49 -14.35 -0.06
CA ASN A 320 7.36 -13.90 -0.86
C ASN A 320 7.79 -12.76 -1.79
N ALA A 321 7.80 -13.02 -3.09
CA ALA A 321 8.15 -12.04 -4.12
C ALA A 321 7.14 -10.87 -4.21
N TYR A 322 5.95 -11.03 -3.62
CA TYR A 322 4.89 -10.01 -3.54
C TYR A 322 4.76 -9.45 -2.12
N ALA A 323 5.83 -9.45 -1.31
CA ALA A 323 5.79 -8.91 0.05
C ALA A 323 5.31 -7.44 0.08
N THR A 324 5.77 -6.62 -0.87
CA THR A 324 5.40 -5.20 -0.99
C THR A 324 3.91 -4.98 -1.23
N ALA A 325 3.18 -5.97 -1.80
CA ALA A 325 1.74 -5.91 -1.96
C ALA A 325 0.96 -6.15 -0.65
N LEU A 326 1.64 -6.67 0.38
CA LEU A 326 1.10 -6.78 1.73
C LEU A 326 1.47 -5.57 2.61
N ASP A 327 2.53 -4.84 2.25
CA ASP A 327 2.94 -3.62 2.96
C ASP A 327 2.06 -2.41 2.59
N CYS A 328 2.42 -1.22 3.06
CA CYS A 328 1.61 -0.03 2.86
C CYS A 328 1.72 0.51 1.44
N GLY A 329 0.64 0.41 0.67
CA GLY A 329 0.55 1.02 -0.67
C GLY A 329 0.75 2.54 -0.64
N ALA A 330 0.27 3.22 0.41
CA ALA A 330 0.48 4.65 0.59
C ALA A 330 1.93 5.03 0.98
N CYS A 331 2.78 4.05 1.32
CA CYS A 331 4.22 4.24 1.54
C CYS A 331 5.06 3.61 0.41
N GLY A 332 4.47 3.38 -0.77
CA GLY A 332 5.17 2.79 -1.91
C GLY A 332 5.51 1.30 -1.74
N GLY A 333 4.73 0.57 -0.94
CA GLY A 333 5.01 -0.83 -0.61
C GLY A 333 6.08 -1.02 0.47
N ASN A 334 6.34 0.01 1.28
CA ASN A 334 7.21 -0.04 2.44
C ASN A 334 6.41 0.06 3.76
N HIS A 335 7.09 -0.17 4.88
CA HIS A 335 6.50 -0.01 6.22
C HIS A 335 6.31 1.47 6.57
N GLY A 336 5.16 1.83 7.15
CA GLY A 336 4.82 3.19 7.55
C GLY A 336 5.36 3.63 8.92
N GLY A 337 5.97 2.75 9.71
CA GLY A 337 6.45 3.11 11.06
C GLY A 337 7.50 4.23 11.08
N PHE A 338 8.31 4.34 10.03
CA PHE A 338 9.29 5.42 9.91
C PHE A 338 8.63 6.80 9.73
N ASN A 339 7.55 6.87 8.94
CA ASN A 339 6.77 8.10 8.75
C ASN A 339 6.10 8.52 10.06
N ALA A 340 5.55 7.56 10.80
CA ALA A 340 4.95 7.80 12.12
C ALA A 340 5.97 8.39 13.11
N LYS A 341 7.17 7.80 13.21
CA LYS A 341 8.27 8.34 14.05
C LYS A 341 8.63 9.77 13.68
N THR A 342 8.76 10.05 12.38
CA THR A 342 9.13 11.37 11.86
C THR A 342 8.08 12.41 12.25
N LEU A 343 6.79 12.13 12.00
CA LEU A 343 5.70 13.04 12.36
C LEU A 343 5.59 13.27 13.87
N VAL A 344 5.67 12.21 14.67
CA VAL A 344 5.60 12.28 16.14
C VAL A 344 6.75 13.13 16.69
N LYS A 345 7.96 12.99 16.13
CA LYS A 345 9.10 13.82 16.53
C LYS A 345 8.85 15.31 16.28
N MET A 346 8.24 15.66 15.15
CA MET A 346 7.86 17.05 14.85
C MET A 346 6.76 17.55 15.80
N LEU A 347 5.70 16.78 16.01
CA LEU A 347 4.57 17.15 16.89
C LEU A 347 4.96 17.30 18.37
N ASN A 348 5.98 16.59 18.84
CA ASN A 348 6.52 16.74 20.20
C ASN A 348 7.59 17.85 20.31
N THR A 349 7.93 18.55 19.22
CA THR A 349 8.90 19.65 19.26
C THR A 349 8.23 20.95 19.69
N ALA A 350 8.73 21.58 20.76
CA ALA A 350 8.13 22.79 21.34
C ALA A 350 7.97 23.93 20.34
N LYS A 351 8.99 24.19 19.50
CA LYS A 351 8.95 25.24 18.46
C LYS A 351 7.85 24.98 17.41
N VAL A 352 7.61 23.71 17.06
CA VAL A 352 6.54 23.33 16.13
C VAL A 352 5.18 23.57 16.79
N ARG A 353 5.00 23.18 18.06
CA ARG A 353 3.77 23.46 18.81
C ARG A 353 3.48 24.96 18.93
N SER A 354 4.49 25.79 19.14
CA SER A 354 4.34 27.26 19.11
C SER A 354 3.88 27.76 17.73
N GLY A 355 4.49 27.27 16.64
CA GLY A 355 4.05 27.65 15.29
C GLY A 355 2.65 27.15 14.94
N LEU A 356 2.23 25.98 15.45
CA LEU A 356 0.86 25.49 15.28
C LEU A 356 -0.17 26.36 16.01
N LEU A 357 0.21 26.93 17.17
CA LEU A 357 -0.64 27.89 17.88
C LEU A 357 -0.91 29.14 17.03
N ASP A 358 0.11 29.66 16.34
CA ASP A 358 -0.03 30.80 15.41
C ASP A 358 -0.96 30.46 14.22
N LYS A 359 -1.04 29.18 13.86
CA LYS A 359 -1.97 28.64 12.85
C LYS A 359 -3.37 28.32 13.41
N GLY A 360 -3.62 28.60 14.68
CA GLY A 360 -4.91 28.35 15.34
C GLY A 360 -5.14 26.91 15.81
N ILE A 361 -4.11 26.07 15.89
CA ILE A 361 -4.19 24.71 16.43
C ILE A 361 -3.52 24.67 17.80
N THR A 362 -4.32 24.51 18.85
CA THR A 362 -3.80 24.46 20.23
C THR A 362 -3.68 23.03 20.70
N ILE A 363 -2.46 22.49 20.70
CA ILE A 363 -2.14 21.19 21.31
C ILE A 363 -1.90 21.41 22.81
N PRO A 364 -2.68 20.81 23.71
CA PRO A 364 -2.46 20.94 25.15
C PRO A 364 -1.05 20.50 25.57
N GLY A 365 -0.45 21.22 26.53
CA GLY A 365 0.91 20.91 27.01
C GLY A 365 1.04 19.51 27.64
N HIS A 366 -0.06 18.94 28.12
CA HIS A 366 -0.11 17.59 28.68
C HIS A 366 -0.29 16.49 27.61
N THR A 367 -0.68 16.83 26.38
CA THR A 367 -0.83 15.85 25.28
C THR A 367 0.53 15.38 24.80
N TRP A 368 0.70 14.05 24.74
CA TRP A 368 1.92 13.41 24.26
C TRP A 368 1.65 12.51 23.05
N PHE A 369 2.48 12.64 22.02
CA PHE A 369 2.41 11.80 20.82
C PHE A 369 3.39 10.63 20.93
N LEU A 370 2.97 9.43 20.51
CA LEU A 370 3.82 8.25 20.36
C LEU A 370 3.70 7.67 18.95
N ALA A 371 4.80 7.11 18.45
CA ALA A 371 4.80 6.38 17.20
C ALA A 371 4.61 4.88 17.45
N ALA A 372 3.87 4.23 16.57
CA ALA A 372 3.68 2.78 16.59
C ALA A 372 3.65 2.22 15.17
N GLU A 373 3.78 0.90 15.06
CA GLU A 373 3.59 0.15 13.82
C GLU A 373 2.63 -1.02 14.04
N HIS A 374 1.57 -1.08 13.23
CA HIS A 374 0.63 -2.20 13.16
C HIS A 374 1.14 -3.21 12.12
N ASN A 375 1.47 -4.43 12.57
CA ASN A 375 1.78 -5.55 11.70
C ASN A 375 0.48 -6.19 11.22
N THR A 376 0.13 -5.96 9.95
CA THR A 376 -1.13 -6.47 9.40
C THR A 376 -1.16 -8.00 9.33
N THR A 377 -0.02 -8.71 9.22
CA THR A 377 -0.02 -10.17 9.18
C THR A 377 -0.36 -10.78 10.54
N THR A 378 0.08 -10.18 11.64
CA THR A 378 -0.09 -10.74 13.00
C THR A 378 -1.06 -9.97 13.89
N ASP A 379 -1.55 -8.81 13.44
CA ASP A 379 -2.31 -7.81 14.20
C ASP A 379 -1.55 -7.25 15.42
N GLU A 380 -0.22 -7.45 15.49
CA GLU A 380 0.60 -6.91 16.57
C GLU A 380 0.84 -5.41 16.36
N VAL A 381 0.58 -4.60 17.39
CA VAL A 381 0.90 -3.17 17.38
C VAL A 381 2.09 -2.93 18.30
N VAL A 382 3.22 -2.55 17.71
CA VAL A 382 4.44 -2.23 18.44
C VAL A 382 4.52 -0.72 18.60
N ILE A 383 4.31 -0.25 19.83
CA ILE A 383 4.62 1.14 20.21
C ILE A 383 6.15 1.25 20.35
N TYR A 384 6.75 2.19 19.64
CA TYR A 384 8.19 2.41 19.72
C TYR A 384 8.57 3.00 21.08
N ASP A 385 9.60 2.43 21.70
CA ASP A 385 10.04 2.77 23.06
C ASP A 385 10.85 4.08 23.07
N GLU A 386 10.19 5.19 22.77
CA GLU A 386 10.71 6.53 23.03
C GLU A 386 10.52 6.89 24.51
N LYS A 387 11.43 7.68 25.08
CA LYS A 387 11.23 8.21 26.44
C LYS A 387 10.00 9.12 26.44
N TYR A 388 8.98 8.75 27.21
CA TYR A 388 7.77 9.54 27.41
C TYR A 388 7.63 9.98 28.88
N PRO A 389 6.89 11.06 29.18
CA PRO A 389 6.67 11.54 30.54
C PRO A 389 5.99 10.50 31.44
N LEU A 390 6.27 10.56 32.75
CA LEU A 390 5.62 9.70 33.75
C LEU A 390 4.09 9.84 33.74
N SER A 391 3.56 11.01 33.36
CA SER A 391 2.12 11.29 33.31
C SER A 391 1.34 10.37 32.37
N VAL A 392 1.97 9.81 31.32
CA VAL A 392 1.32 8.90 30.36
C VAL A 392 1.69 7.43 30.58
N SER A 393 2.57 7.13 31.54
CA SER A 393 3.15 5.79 31.70
C SER A 393 2.10 4.71 31.99
N ASP A 394 1.19 4.98 32.92
CA ASP A 394 0.13 4.02 33.29
C ASP A 394 -0.86 3.82 32.14
N LEU A 395 -1.18 4.89 31.41
CA LEU A 395 -2.04 4.83 30.24
C LEU A 395 -1.40 4.03 29.10
N VAL A 396 -0.09 4.19 28.85
CA VAL A 396 0.65 3.38 27.87
C VAL A 396 0.68 1.91 28.29
N ALA A 397 0.89 1.61 29.57
CA ALA A 397 0.87 0.25 30.09
C ALA A 397 -0.53 -0.41 29.93
N LYS A 398 -1.59 0.33 30.24
CA LYS A 398 -2.99 -0.08 29.99
C LYS A 398 -3.25 -0.30 28.50
N LEU A 399 -2.80 0.63 27.66
CA LEU A 399 -2.98 0.57 26.20
C LEU A 399 -2.29 -0.65 25.61
N ARG A 400 -1.05 -0.97 26.00
CA ARG A 400 -0.34 -2.17 25.54
C ARG A 400 -1.12 -3.46 25.84
N LYS A 401 -1.72 -3.56 27.02
CA LYS A 401 -2.58 -4.71 27.38
C LYS A 401 -3.85 -4.77 26.52
N ASN A 402 -4.47 -3.63 26.24
CA ASN A 402 -5.67 -3.57 25.40
C ASN A 402 -5.37 -3.83 23.93
N LEU A 403 -4.22 -3.37 23.41
CA LEU A 403 -3.73 -3.71 22.07
C LEU A 403 -3.52 -5.21 21.91
N GLU A 404 -2.99 -5.90 22.92
CA GLU A 404 -2.85 -7.36 22.90
C GLU A 404 -4.20 -8.08 22.85
N LYS A 405 -5.20 -7.61 23.61
CA LYS A 405 -6.57 -8.15 23.53
C LYS A 405 -7.18 -7.93 22.14
N ALA A 406 -7.05 -6.72 21.59
CA ALA A 406 -7.53 -6.38 20.26
C ALA A 406 -6.85 -7.23 19.17
N ARG A 407 -5.52 -7.46 19.29
CA ARG A 407 -4.76 -8.39 18.44
C ARG A 407 -5.37 -9.78 18.44
N VAL A 408 -5.60 -10.36 19.62
CA VAL A 408 -6.17 -11.72 19.72
C VAL A 408 -7.55 -11.79 19.07
N LEU A 409 -8.43 -10.82 19.32
CA LEU A 409 -9.76 -10.76 18.73
C LEU A 409 -9.70 -10.67 17.20
N ASN A 410 -8.89 -9.75 16.66
CA ASN A 410 -8.81 -9.52 15.22
C ASN A 410 -8.13 -10.69 14.49
N ALA A 411 -7.03 -11.20 15.02
CA ALA A 411 -6.31 -12.32 14.44
C ALA A 411 -7.17 -13.59 14.43
N ASN A 412 -7.98 -13.82 15.46
CA ASN A 412 -8.91 -14.95 15.49
C ASN A 412 -10.03 -14.80 14.45
N ALA A 413 -10.62 -13.61 14.33
CA ALA A 413 -11.64 -13.34 13.31
C ALA A 413 -11.09 -13.51 11.90
N ARG A 414 -9.90 -12.97 11.61
CA ARG A 414 -9.26 -13.06 10.29
C ARG A 414 -8.79 -14.46 9.95
N SER A 415 -8.21 -15.19 10.91
CA SER A 415 -7.73 -16.56 10.68
C SER A 415 -8.85 -17.51 10.28
N SER A 416 -10.10 -17.30 10.72
CA SER A 416 -11.25 -18.10 10.29
C SER A 416 -11.44 -18.09 8.76
N SER A 417 -11.14 -16.96 8.10
CA SER A 417 -11.24 -16.81 6.65
C SER A 417 -10.09 -17.47 5.86
N LEU A 418 -8.98 -17.78 6.54
CA LEU A 418 -7.81 -18.45 5.96
C LEU A 418 -7.90 -19.98 6.10
N VAL A 419 -8.74 -20.47 7.02
CA VAL A 419 -8.83 -21.88 7.44
C VAL A 419 -9.59 -22.77 6.47
N ALA A 420 -10.31 -22.21 5.48
CA ALA A 420 -11.02 -23.02 4.47
C ALA A 420 -10.11 -24.00 3.69
N ALA A 421 -8.77 -23.88 3.81
CA ALA A 421 -7.79 -24.81 3.24
C ALA A 421 -6.82 -25.46 4.27
N SER A 422 -7.01 -25.33 5.60
CA SER A 422 -6.03 -25.82 6.59
C SER A 422 -6.65 -26.51 7.81
N ASN A 423 -6.13 -27.67 8.22
CA ASN A 423 -6.52 -28.43 9.43
C ASN A 423 -6.10 -27.77 10.77
N TYR A 424 -5.73 -26.49 10.78
CA TYR A 424 -5.23 -25.80 11.98
C TYR A 424 -6.31 -24.94 12.64
N PRO A 425 -6.37 -24.90 13.98
CA PRO A 425 -7.35 -24.09 14.70
C PRO A 425 -7.13 -22.59 14.47
N SER A 426 -8.25 -21.86 14.28
CA SER A 426 -8.30 -20.40 14.17
C SER A 426 -7.72 -19.77 15.43
N SER A 427 -6.50 -19.22 15.33
CA SER A 427 -5.79 -18.65 16.47
C SER A 427 -4.74 -17.63 16.05
N ASN A 428 -4.49 -16.65 16.91
CA ASN A 428 -3.32 -15.76 16.81
C ASN A 428 -1.99 -16.54 16.67
N ALA A 429 -1.88 -17.69 17.33
CA ALA A 429 -0.72 -18.58 17.19
C ALA A 429 -0.51 -19.05 15.75
N ASN A 430 -1.60 -19.34 15.01
CA ASN A 430 -1.53 -19.70 13.60
C ASN A 430 -1.14 -18.51 12.72
N ALA A 431 -1.71 -17.31 12.94
CA ALA A 431 -1.30 -16.10 12.22
C ALA A 431 0.21 -15.82 12.39
N SER A 432 0.70 -15.91 13.62
CA SER A 432 2.13 -15.81 13.94
C SER A 432 2.97 -16.89 13.25
N ARG A 433 2.53 -18.17 13.27
CA ARG A 433 3.24 -19.27 12.59
C ARG A 433 3.39 -18.98 11.10
N ARG A 434 2.29 -18.57 10.45
CA ARG A 434 2.21 -18.31 9.00
C ARG A 434 3.07 -17.14 8.55
N SER A 435 3.25 -16.11 9.40
CA SER A 435 4.19 -15.02 9.10
C SER A 435 5.66 -15.46 9.12
N CYS A 436 5.98 -16.54 9.86
CA CYS A 436 7.33 -17.10 9.99
C CYS A 436 7.63 -18.19 8.96
N ASP A 437 6.59 -18.86 8.44
CA ASP A 437 6.72 -20.03 7.62
C ASP A 437 7.08 -19.63 6.18
N TRP A 438 8.26 -20.05 5.74
CA TRP A 438 8.79 -19.77 4.41
C TRP A 438 8.15 -20.59 3.28
N SER A 439 7.39 -21.63 3.61
CA SER A 439 6.61 -22.42 2.65
C SER A 439 5.19 -21.87 2.48
N GLU A 440 4.78 -20.96 3.36
CA GLU A 440 3.44 -20.41 3.37
C GLU A 440 3.23 -19.44 2.20
N VAL A 441 2.42 -19.87 1.24
CA VAL A 441 2.07 -19.08 0.07
C VAL A 441 1.05 -17.98 0.38
N ARG A 442 0.30 -18.09 1.48
CA ARG A 442 -0.79 -17.17 1.84
C ARG A 442 -0.68 -16.63 3.26
N PRO A 443 0.42 -16.00 3.70
CA PRO A 443 0.59 -15.58 5.11
C PRO A 443 -0.62 -14.81 5.67
N GLU A 444 -1.24 -13.98 4.84
CA GLU A 444 -2.56 -13.37 5.03
C GLU A 444 -3.23 -13.13 3.66
N TRP A 445 -4.47 -12.60 3.66
CA TRP A 445 -5.21 -12.23 2.44
C TRP A 445 -4.78 -10.89 1.82
N GLY A 446 -3.97 -10.08 2.52
CA GLY A 446 -3.69 -8.71 2.11
C GLY A 446 -4.98 -7.88 2.07
N LEU A 447 -5.15 -7.06 1.04
CA LEU A 447 -6.32 -6.21 0.85
C LEU A 447 -7.43 -6.87 0.03
N ALA A 448 -7.49 -8.20 -0.02
CA ALA A 448 -8.55 -8.89 -0.73
C ALA A 448 -9.93 -8.56 -0.12
N ARG A 449 -10.98 -8.57 -0.95
CA ARG A 449 -12.35 -8.06 -0.67
C ARG A 449 -12.51 -6.54 -0.48
N ASN A 450 -11.46 -5.73 -0.68
CA ASN A 450 -11.62 -4.28 -0.73
C ASN A 450 -12.69 -3.87 -1.76
N ALA A 451 -13.51 -2.88 -1.43
CA ALA A 451 -14.68 -2.50 -2.23
C ALA A 451 -15.03 -1.01 -2.15
N ALA A 452 -14.81 -0.34 -1.01
CA ALA A 452 -15.13 1.08 -0.86
C ALA A 452 -14.03 1.90 -0.21
N PHE A 453 -14.09 3.22 -0.43
CA PHE A 453 -13.27 4.24 0.22
C PHE A 453 -14.19 5.29 0.84
N VAL A 454 -14.25 5.34 2.18
CA VAL A 454 -15.15 6.24 2.91
C VAL A 454 -14.34 7.41 3.46
N VAL A 455 -14.74 8.63 3.10
CA VAL A 455 -14.19 9.90 3.57
C VAL A 455 -15.22 10.60 4.44
N GLY A 456 -14.97 10.68 5.74
CA GLY A 456 -15.89 11.32 6.66
C GLY A 456 -15.50 11.13 8.13
N PRO A 457 -16.34 11.62 9.06
CA PRO A 457 -16.09 11.49 10.49
C PRO A 457 -16.13 10.02 10.93
N ARG A 458 -15.38 9.67 12.00
CA ARG A 458 -15.32 8.28 12.50
C ARG A 458 -16.71 7.77 12.91
N GLU A 459 -17.53 8.68 13.41
CA GLU A 459 -18.89 8.47 13.93
C GLU A 459 -19.85 7.94 12.86
N LEU A 460 -19.56 8.18 11.57
CA LEU A 460 -20.32 7.67 10.43
C LEU A 460 -20.14 6.15 10.26
N THR A 461 -19.01 5.59 10.73
CA THR A 461 -18.64 4.18 10.52
C THR A 461 -18.44 3.42 11.83
N SER A 462 -18.61 4.07 12.99
CA SER A 462 -18.22 3.49 14.29
C SER A 462 -19.06 2.30 14.71
N GLN A 463 -20.36 2.31 14.38
CA GLN A 463 -21.30 1.24 14.70
C GLN A 463 -21.39 0.17 13.61
N LEU A 464 -20.80 0.41 12.44
CA LEU A 464 -20.90 -0.49 11.30
C LEU A 464 -19.84 -1.59 11.36
N LYS A 465 -20.20 -2.78 10.89
CA LYS A 465 -19.27 -3.89 10.68
C LYS A 465 -18.95 -3.98 9.19
N LEU A 466 -17.88 -3.29 8.76
CA LEU A 466 -17.52 -3.16 7.34
C LEU A 466 -16.67 -4.34 6.81
N GLU A 467 -16.42 -5.35 7.66
CA GLU A 467 -15.75 -6.60 7.34
C GLU A 467 -14.35 -6.47 6.70
N GLY A 468 -13.65 -5.37 6.93
CA GLY A 468 -12.37 -5.09 6.27
C GLY A 468 -12.50 -4.91 4.76
N ARG A 469 -13.64 -4.38 4.28
CA ARG A 469 -13.88 -4.07 2.86
C ARG A 469 -13.70 -2.60 2.50
N CYS A 470 -13.61 -1.72 3.50
CA CYS A 470 -13.60 -0.27 3.30
C CYS A 470 -12.27 0.34 3.73
N PHE A 471 -11.66 1.12 2.84
CA PHE A 471 -10.62 2.08 3.22
C PHE A 471 -11.30 3.23 3.97
N LEU A 472 -10.77 3.61 5.11
CA LEU A 472 -11.40 4.62 5.97
C LEU A 472 -10.47 5.82 6.17
N HIS A 473 -10.87 6.98 5.67
CA HIS A 473 -10.18 8.24 5.90
C HIS A 473 -11.03 9.16 6.79
N SER A 474 -10.50 9.53 7.95
CA SER A 474 -11.14 10.50 8.83
C SER A 474 -11.06 11.89 8.21
N TYR A 475 -12.18 12.59 8.15
CA TYR A 475 -12.28 13.92 7.55
C TYR A 475 -13.49 14.68 8.12
N ASP A 476 -13.31 15.97 8.37
CA ASP A 476 -14.40 16.88 8.74
C ASP A 476 -14.43 18.08 7.79
N TRP A 477 -15.50 18.15 7.00
CA TRP A 477 -15.69 19.20 6.00
C TRP A 477 -15.85 20.60 6.60
N LYS A 478 -16.23 20.70 7.88
CA LYS A 478 -16.40 22.00 8.57
C LYS A 478 -15.07 22.73 8.73
N HIS A 479 -13.97 21.99 8.82
CA HIS A 479 -12.61 22.54 8.94
C HIS A 479 -11.90 22.76 7.59
N ASP A 480 -12.60 22.51 6.47
CA ASP A 480 -12.04 22.53 5.12
C ASP A 480 -12.92 23.39 4.18
N GLY A 481 -12.98 24.69 4.48
CA GLY A 481 -13.89 25.63 3.82
C GLY A 481 -13.70 25.73 2.30
N ASP A 482 -12.46 25.61 1.82
CA ASP A 482 -12.07 25.68 0.40
C ASP A 482 -11.93 24.31 -0.27
N ALA A 483 -12.26 23.22 0.45
CA ALA A 483 -12.11 21.84 0.00
C ALA A 483 -10.66 21.45 -0.39
N LYS A 484 -9.65 22.15 0.11
CA LYS A 484 -8.24 21.89 -0.19
C LYS A 484 -7.79 20.53 0.36
N PHE A 485 -8.21 20.21 1.59
CA PHE A 485 -7.84 18.94 2.21
C PHE A 485 -8.57 17.78 1.54
N LEU A 486 -9.86 17.95 1.25
CA LEU A 486 -10.61 16.98 0.46
C LEU A 486 -9.99 16.75 -0.92
N SER A 487 -9.54 17.81 -1.60
CA SER A 487 -8.85 17.68 -2.88
C SER A 487 -7.62 16.79 -2.73
N THR A 488 -6.80 17.00 -1.69
CA THR A 488 -5.62 16.18 -1.43
C THR A 488 -5.99 14.72 -1.12
N ILE A 489 -7.04 14.48 -0.33
CA ILE A 489 -7.54 13.14 0.00
C ILE A 489 -8.00 12.40 -1.27
N LEU A 490 -8.71 13.08 -2.16
CA LEU A 490 -9.23 12.50 -3.39
C LEU A 490 -8.15 12.33 -4.47
N THR A 491 -7.16 13.21 -4.56
CA THR A 491 -6.11 13.11 -5.59
C THR A 491 -4.93 12.22 -5.22
N ALA A 492 -4.79 11.83 -3.93
CA ALA A 492 -3.70 10.96 -3.49
C ALA A 492 -4.20 9.69 -2.78
N PRO A 493 -4.68 9.70 -1.51
CA PRO A 493 -5.19 8.50 -0.83
C PRO A 493 -6.26 7.71 -1.61
N MET A 494 -7.26 8.38 -2.19
CA MET A 494 -8.30 7.70 -2.97
C MET A 494 -7.74 7.06 -4.25
N VAL A 495 -6.85 7.77 -4.97
CA VAL A 495 -6.17 7.22 -6.15
C VAL A 495 -5.33 5.99 -5.81
N VAL A 496 -4.63 6.01 -4.66
CA VAL A 496 -3.91 4.81 -4.17
C VAL A 496 -4.89 3.67 -3.86
N GLY A 497 -6.00 3.95 -3.19
CA GLY A 497 -7.06 2.98 -2.95
C GLY A 497 -7.63 2.39 -4.26
N GLN A 498 -7.80 3.23 -5.27
CA GLN A 498 -8.28 2.85 -6.61
C GLN A 498 -7.27 1.95 -7.34
N TRP A 499 -5.97 2.26 -7.27
CA TRP A 499 -4.92 1.41 -7.85
C TRP A 499 -4.88 0.03 -7.20
N ILE A 500 -4.98 -0.02 -5.88
CA ILE A 500 -5.06 -1.28 -5.14
C ILE A 500 -6.33 -2.04 -5.58
N ASN A 501 -7.49 -1.38 -5.58
CA ASN A 501 -8.74 -2.01 -5.98
C ASN A 501 -8.68 -2.58 -7.40
N ASN A 502 -8.20 -1.81 -8.39
CA ASN A 502 -8.00 -2.29 -9.75
C ASN A 502 -7.05 -3.49 -9.83
N GLN A 503 -5.95 -3.46 -9.07
CA GLN A 503 -5.01 -4.58 -9.03
C GLN A 503 -5.71 -5.88 -8.60
N TYR A 504 -6.57 -5.81 -7.57
CA TYR A 504 -7.36 -6.95 -7.12
C TYR A 504 -8.47 -7.33 -8.12
N LEU A 505 -9.21 -6.35 -8.66
CA LEU A 505 -10.27 -6.57 -9.65
C LEU A 505 -9.75 -7.33 -10.87
N PHE A 506 -8.71 -6.81 -11.53
CA PHE A 506 -8.19 -7.40 -12.76
C PHE A 506 -7.50 -8.73 -12.51
N SER A 507 -6.77 -8.86 -11.40
CA SER A 507 -6.12 -10.12 -11.03
C SER A 507 -7.14 -11.22 -10.69
N THR A 508 -8.32 -10.87 -10.20
CA THR A 508 -9.41 -11.83 -10.00
C THR A 508 -10.09 -12.15 -11.31
N TRP A 509 -10.46 -11.13 -12.09
CA TRP A 509 -11.26 -11.30 -13.30
C TRP A 509 -10.54 -12.13 -14.36
N ASN A 510 -9.28 -11.82 -14.66
CA ASN A 510 -8.47 -12.65 -15.54
C ASN A 510 -7.02 -12.67 -15.06
N ASN A 511 -6.68 -13.68 -14.25
CA ASN A 511 -5.36 -13.79 -13.66
C ASN A 511 -4.26 -14.10 -14.69
N VAL A 512 -4.61 -14.71 -15.82
CA VAL A 512 -3.66 -15.02 -16.89
C VAL A 512 -3.23 -13.74 -17.59
N ALA A 513 -4.17 -12.85 -17.91
CA ALA A 513 -3.90 -11.60 -18.61
C ALA A 513 -3.36 -10.49 -17.69
N TYR A 514 -3.95 -10.34 -16.50
CA TYR A 514 -3.72 -9.18 -15.62
C TYR A 514 -3.25 -9.54 -14.22
N GLY A 515 -3.06 -10.83 -13.94
CA GLY A 515 -2.62 -11.32 -12.65
C GLY A 515 -1.12 -11.55 -12.59
N GLY A 516 -0.73 -12.28 -11.56
CA GLY A 516 0.65 -12.74 -11.38
C GLY A 516 0.81 -14.24 -11.60
N GLY A 517 -0.22 -14.97 -12.01
CA GLY A 517 -0.20 -16.42 -12.10
C GLY A 517 -0.05 -17.13 -10.75
N SER A 518 0.33 -18.41 -10.78
CA SER A 518 0.51 -19.20 -9.55
C SER A 518 1.85 -18.92 -8.90
N LYS A 519 1.88 -18.66 -7.58
CA LYS A 519 3.12 -18.50 -6.78
C LYS A 519 4.08 -19.68 -6.91
N VAL A 520 3.56 -20.89 -7.16
CA VAL A 520 4.35 -22.13 -7.26
C VAL A 520 5.31 -22.11 -8.43
N THR A 521 4.92 -21.49 -9.54
CA THR A 521 5.66 -21.53 -10.81
C THR A 521 6.44 -20.24 -11.08
N LYS A 522 6.64 -19.38 -10.07
CA LYS A 522 7.24 -18.05 -10.25
C LYS A 522 8.76 -18.09 -10.21
N ASN A 523 9.37 -17.31 -11.09
CA ASN A 523 10.79 -17.05 -11.13
C ASN A 523 11.03 -15.54 -10.98
N VAL A 524 11.82 -15.15 -9.99
CA VAL A 524 12.28 -13.76 -9.85
C VAL A 524 13.44 -13.54 -10.82
N ILE A 525 13.27 -12.61 -11.76
CA ILE A 525 14.24 -12.37 -12.85
C ILE A 525 14.94 -11.03 -12.64
N GLY A 526 16.28 -11.06 -12.67
CA GLY A 526 17.14 -9.88 -12.61
C GLY A 526 16.92 -8.96 -11.39
N LYS A 527 16.19 -9.43 -10.36
CA LYS A 527 15.72 -8.63 -9.22
C LYS A 527 14.84 -7.41 -9.58
N PHE A 528 14.33 -7.33 -10.82
CA PHE A 528 13.47 -6.22 -11.25
C PHE A 528 12.05 -6.68 -11.61
N GLY A 529 11.81 -7.99 -11.78
CA GLY A 529 10.52 -8.49 -12.19
C GLY A 529 10.32 -9.96 -11.86
N ILE A 530 9.14 -10.45 -12.19
CA ILE A 530 8.69 -11.81 -11.93
C ILE A 530 8.16 -12.38 -13.23
N MET A 531 8.55 -13.61 -13.55
CA MET A 531 8.00 -14.38 -14.66
C MET A 531 7.36 -15.66 -14.13
N GLN A 532 6.43 -16.23 -14.89
CA GLN A 532 5.86 -17.55 -14.66
C GLN A 532 6.52 -18.58 -15.60
N GLY A 533 7.03 -19.67 -15.03
CA GLY A 533 7.68 -20.74 -15.80
C GLY A 533 8.96 -20.28 -16.50
N ASN A 534 9.29 -20.97 -17.58
CA ASN A 534 10.48 -20.72 -18.41
C ASN A 534 10.26 -19.64 -19.48
N ALA A 535 9.01 -19.43 -19.92
CA ALA A 535 8.66 -18.47 -20.96
C ALA A 535 7.32 -17.80 -20.62
N SER A 536 7.39 -16.52 -20.24
CA SER A 536 6.22 -15.64 -20.04
C SER A 536 6.65 -14.18 -20.10
N ASP A 537 5.68 -13.27 -20.08
CA ASP A 537 5.94 -11.84 -19.88
C ASP A 537 6.28 -11.53 -18.41
N LEU A 538 6.67 -10.28 -18.12
CA LEU A 538 6.73 -9.76 -16.76
C LEU A 538 5.33 -9.71 -16.13
N MET A 539 5.22 -10.33 -14.97
CA MET A 539 3.99 -10.38 -14.19
C MET A 539 3.81 -9.07 -13.41
N HIS A 540 2.66 -8.41 -13.57
CA HIS A 540 2.36 -7.10 -12.99
C HIS A 540 1.18 -7.09 -12.00
N GLY A 541 0.34 -8.14 -12.00
CA GLY A 541 -0.78 -8.31 -11.06
C GLY A 541 -0.50 -9.23 -9.89
N LEU A 542 -1.56 -9.55 -9.14
CA LEU A 542 -1.51 -10.40 -7.95
C LEU A 542 -1.61 -11.89 -8.31
N PRO A 543 -0.90 -12.76 -7.57
CA PRO A 543 -1.02 -14.21 -7.76
C PRO A 543 -2.41 -14.74 -7.44
N LEU A 544 -2.76 -15.89 -8.03
CA LEU A 544 -3.95 -16.67 -7.69
C LEU A 544 -4.12 -16.84 -6.16
N GLN A 545 -3.03 -17.13 -5.45
CA GLN A 545 -3.07 -17.34 -4.00
C GLN A 545 -3.49 -16.09 -3.20
N SER A 546 -3.40 -14.89 -3.78
CA SER A 546 -3.84 -13.65 -3.14
C SER A 546 -5.31 -13.31 -3.40
N VAL A 547 -5.91 -13.89 -4.44
CA VAL A 547 -7.26 -13.54 -4.92
C VAL A 547 -8.26 -14.70 -4.89
N TYR A 548 -7.79 -15.95 -4.86
CA TYR A 548 -8.59 -17.18 -4.90
C TYR A 548 -8.40 -18.05 -3.64
N ARG A 549 -9.53 -18.57 -3.12
CA ARG A 549 -9.58 -19.57 -2.03
C ARG A 549 -9.17 -20.95 -2.53
N SER A 550 -9.72 -21.36 -3.65
CA SER A 550 -9.43 -22.61 -4.36
C SER A 550 -9.29 -22.32 -5.85
N ASP A 551 -8.99 -23.33 -6.65
CA ASP A 551 -8.79 -23.17 -8.10
C ASP A 551 -10.05 -22.65 -8.83
N GLU A 552 -11.24 -22.83 -8.23
CA GLU A 552 -12.53 -22.43 -8.81
C GLU A 552 -13.21 -21.28 -8.06
N GLN A 553 -12.81 -21.02 -6.81
CA GLN A 553 -13.51 -20.06 -5.94
C GLN A 553 -12.66 -18.82 -5.65
N ALA A 554 -13.08 -17.69 -6.21
CA ALA A 554 -12.52 -16.39 -5.87
C ALA A 554 -12.79 -16.04 -4.39
N PHE A 555 -11.78 -15.51 -3.70
CA PHE A 555 -11.93 -14.87 -2.38
C PHE A 555 -12.34 -13.41 -2.53
N HIS A 556 -11.70 -12.70 -3.46
CA HIS A 556 -12.03 -11.32 -3.80
C HIS A 556 -13.15 -11.32 -4.83
N GLU A 557 -14.22 -10.56 -4.55
CA GLU A 557 -15.26 -10.26 -5.52
C GLU A 557 -14.77 -9.08 -6.38
N PRO A 558 -14.69 -9.22 -7.71
CA PRO A 558 -14.19 -8.15 -8.58
C PRO A 558 -15.22 -7.02 -8.63
N LEU A 559 -14.87 -5.88 -8.03
CA LEU A 559 -15.72 -4.69 -7.91
C LEU A 559 -14.88 -3.44 -8.15
N ARG A 560 -15.39 -2.47 -8.93
CA ARG A 560 -14.78 -1.14 -8.99
C ARG A 560 -14.97 -0.41 -7.66
N LEU A 561 -13.98 0.40 -7.30
CA LEU A 561 -13.98 1.13 -6.04
C LEU A 561 -15.19 2.07 -5.95
N LEU A 562 -15.96 1.93 -4.87
CA LEU A 562 -16.98 2.90 -4.47
C LEU A 562 -16.39 3.92 -3.49
N THR A 563 -16.27 5.17 -3.90
CA THR A 563 -15.87 6.27 -3.01
C THR A 563 -17.11 6.94 -2.45
N VAL A 564 -17.25 6.96 -1.12
CA VAL A 564 -18.33 7.66 -0.41
C VAL A 564 -17.75 8.83 0.37
N VAL A 565 -18.24 10.04 0.13
CA VAL A 565 -17.75 11.26 0.78
C VAL A 565 -18.87 11.93 1.58
N TYR A 566 -18.61 12.25 2.84
CA TYR A 566 -19.51 13.06 3.67
C TYR A 566 -19.08 14.53 3.64
N ALA A 567 -19.61 15.28 2.69
CA ALA A 567 -19.34 16.71 2.49
C ALA A 567 -20.40 17.35 1.57
N PRO A 568 -20.52 18.68 1.53
CA PRO A 568 -21.45 19.34 0.61
C PRO A 568 -21.18 19.06 -0.87
N ARG A 569 -22.23 18.75 -1.64
CA ARG A 569 -22.13 18.39 -3.08
C ARG A 569 -21.45 19.46 -3.92
N GLU A 570 -21.78 20.71 -3.66
CA GLU A 570 -21.24 21.85 -4.41
C GLU A 570 -19.72 21.91 -4.34
N ARG A 571 -19.15 21.62 -3.16
CA ARG A 571 -17.69 21.57 -2.97
C ARG A 571 -17.04 20.47 -3.79
N LEU A 572 -17.65 19.27 -3.82
CA LEU A 572 -17.13 18.16 -4.63
C LEU A 572 -17.21 18.47 -6.12
N THR A 573 -18.31 19.08 -6.57
CA THR A 573 -18.50 19.43 -8.00
C THR A 573 -17.39 20.36 -8.47
N GLN A 574 -17.18 21.47 -7.76
CA GLN A 574 -16.11 22.43 -8.09
C GLN A 574 -14.71 21.81 -8.01
N LEU A 575 -14.49 20.91 -7.04
CA LEU A 575 -13.23 20.20 -6.88
C LEU A 575 -12.95 19.29 -8.08
N ILE A 576 -13.94 18.53 -8.55
CA ILE A 576 -13.78 17.61 -9.70
C ILE A 576 -13.53 18.40 -10.98
N GLU A 577 -14.28 19.47 -11.22
CA GLU A 577 -14.10 20.36 -12.39
C GLU A 577 -12.69 20.95 -12.49
N ARG A 578 -12.03 21.20 -11.34
CA ARG A 578 -10.66 21.74 -11.29
C ARG A 578 -9.57 20.68 -11.39
N ASN A 579 -9.90 19.39 -11.28
CA ASN A 579 -8.93 18.29 -11.19
C ASN A 579 -9.11 17.27 -12.33
N PRO A 580 -8.32 17.37 -13.42
CA PRO A 580 -8.43 16.47 -14.58
C PRO A 580 -8.25 14.97 -14.23
N VAL A 581 -7.42 14.66 -13.24
CA VAL A 581 -7.22 13.28 -12.77
C VAL A 581 -8.52 12.68 -12.21
N LEU A 582 -9.30 13.47 -11.47
CA LEU A 582 -10.57 13.04 -10.90
C LEU A 582 -11.65 12.91 -11.97
N GLN A 583 -11.70 13.82 -12.93
CA GLN A 583 -12.58 13.70 -14.09
C GLN A 583 -12.32 12.40 -14.84
N LYS A 584 -11.03 12.09 -15.10
CA LYS A 584 -10.65 10.85 -15.77
C LYS A 584 -11.08 9.60 -15.00
N LEU A 585 -11.05 9.61 -13.66
CA LEU A 585 -11.46 8.47 -12.84
C LEU A 585 -12.98 8.33 -12.76
N PHE A 586 -13.70 9.42 -12.51
CA PHE A 586 -15.15 9.39 -12.28
C PHE A 586 -15.95 9.33 -13.59
N TYR A 587 -15.65 10.19 -14.58
CA TYR A 587 -16.44 10.26 -15.82
C TYR A 587 -16.24 9.05 -16.72
N ASN A 588 -15.06 8.40 -16.68
CA ASN A 588 -14.86 7.12 -17.36
C ASN A 588 -15.38 5.92 -16.54
N GLY A 589 -15.87 6.15 -15.31
CA GLY A 589 -16.40 5.11 -14.43
C GLY A 589 -15.37 4.08 -13.98
N TRP A 590 -14.13 4.51 -13.74
CA TRP A 590 -13.11 3.72 -13.05
C TRP A 590 -13.33 3.69 -11.54
N VAL A 591 -13.98 4.72 -11.01
CA VAL A 591 -14.41 4.84 -9.61
C VAL A 591 -15.85 5.33 -9.59
N HIS A 592 -16.69 4.70 -8.77
CA HIS A 592 -18.02 5.20 -8.48
C HIS A 592 -17.94 6.22 -7.36
N LEU A 593 -18.52 7.41 -7.53
CA LEU A 593 -18.53 8.44 -6.49
C LEU A 593 -19.96 8.65 -5.98
N VAL A 594 -20.11 8.55 -4.66
CA VAL A 594 -21.34 8.91 -3.95
C VAL A 594 -21.00 9.93 -2.88
N VAL A 595 -21.87 10.91 -2.71
CA VAL A 595 -21.78 11.92 -1.66
C VAL A 595 -22.99 11.84 -0.76
N ILE A 596 -22.76 11.88 0.54
CA ILE A 596 -23.82 12.02 1.55
C ILE A 596 -23.86 13.50 1.92
N GLU A 597 -24.90 14.19 1.48
CA GLU A 597 -25.10 15.63 1.68
C GLU A 597 -25.44 15.91 3.16
N PRO A 598 -24.58 16.63 3.92
CA PRO A 598 -24.80 16.85 5.34
C PRO A 598 -26.11 17.59 5.69
N SER A 599 -26.58 18.49 4.82
CA SER A 599 -27.79 19.28 5.06
C SER A 599 -29.08 18.48 4.91
N GLU A 600 -29.07 17.45 4.05
CA GLU A 600 -30.25 16.65 3.71
C GLU A 600 -30.20 15.23 4.29
N ASN A 601 -29.01 14.76 4.68
CA ASN A 601 -28.73 13.35 5.02
C ASN A 601 -29.21 12.40 3.90
N ARG A 602 -28.91 12.75 2.65
CA ARG A 602 -29.26 11.97 1.45
C ARG A 602 -28.03 11.66 0.62
N ALA A 603 -28.04 10.49 -0.01
CA ALA A 603 -26.96 10.04 -0.88
C ALA A 603 -27.22 10.42 -2.34
N TYR A 604 -26.22 11.01 -3.00
CA TYR A 604 -26.25 11.36 -4.42
C TYR A 604 -25.08 10.68 -5.13
N GLN A 605 -25.32 10.03 -6.26
CA GLN A 605 -24.28 9.42 -7.08
C GLN A 605 -23.89 10.34 -8.22
N LEU A 606 -22.59 10.44 -8.51
CA LEU A 606 -22.10 11.14 -9.68
C LEU A 606 -22.22 10.22 -10.91
N HIS A 607 -22.94 10.67 -11.92
CA HIS A 607 -23.05 10.01 -13.21
C HIS A 607 -21.88 10.41 -14.14
N ARG A 608 -21.68 9.65 -15.22
CA ARG A 608 -20.52 9.83 -16.12
C ARG A 608 -20.53 11.14 -16.91
N ASP A 609 -21.70 11.74 -17.07
CA ASP A 609 -21.91 13.07 -17.66
C ASP A 609 -21.64 14.23 -16.68
N GLY A 610 -21.28 13.92 -15.44
CA GLY A 610 -21.01 14.91 -14.39
C GLY A 610 -22.25 15.35 -13.60
N GLN A 611 -23.43 14.79 -13.86
CA GLN A 611 -24.64 15.11 -13.13
C GLN A 611 -24.78 14.27 -11.84
N TRP A 612 -25.40 14.85 -10.82
CA TRP A 612 -25.70 14.16 -9.56
C TRP A 612 -27.11 13.59 -9.58
N GLU A 613 -27.23 12.30 -9.30
CA GLU A 613 -28.51 11.59 -9.21
C GLU A 613 -28.79 11.17 -7.76
N LEU A 614 -30.00 11.46 -7.27
CA LEU A 614 -30.44 11.02 -5.94
C LEU A 614 -30.58 9.50 -5.90
N GLN A 615 -29.89 8.85 -4.97
CA GLN A 615 -30.02 7.41 -4.76
C GLN A 615 -31.30 7.10 -3.98
N GLN A 616 -32.22 6.37 -4.60
CA GLN A 616 -33.41 5.84 -3.94
C GLN A 616 -33.04 4.60 -3.14
N LEU A 617 -32.74 4.80 -1.86
CA LEU A 617 -32.42 3.71 -0.92
C LEU A 617 -33.74 3.15 -0.38
N ASN A 618 -34.15 1.98 -0.88
CA ASN A 618 -35.25 1.24 -0.29
C ASN A 618 -34.74 0.60 1.01
N ALA A 619 -35.29 1.03 2.14
CA ALA A 619 -34.96 0.54 3.47
C ALA A 619 -35.46 -0.89 3.73
#